data_AF-A0A6I9XR59-F1
#
_entry.id   AF-A0A6I9XR59-F1
#
_cell.length_a   1.000
_cell.length_b   1.000
_cell.length_c   1.000
_cell.angle_alpha   90.00
_cell.angle_beta   90.00
_cell.angle_gamma   90.00
#
_symmetry.space_group_name_H-M   'P 1'
#
loop_
_entity.id
_entity.type
_entity.pdbx_description
1 polymer ?
#
loop_
_entity_poly.entity_id
_entity_poly.type
_entity_poly.pdbx_seq_one_letter_code
_entity_poly.pdbx_strand_id
1 'polypeptide(L)'
;MAGKEFLDHPMERKIKNPRRIPESTWQTMFERLPQKDQNFFHTGGFGLGLNSSLIALISNNSFRKLLNITQARYSTVAAMSLLPLLTTTVAYEAAVKQSLMTGNLNCEICAMVRGGLVGAVVGFFYPVILALPLNGLLATRYYTAPLPNKENAVRFWVMLSKPVFKKMRFAAFIQVAFGAYLGSRHHDIYLKMIRMPQPGRDPEEIGE
;
A
#
# COMPACT_ATOMS: atom_id res chain seq x y z
N MET A 1 -28.22 28.20 21.59
CA MET A 1 -26.99 27.46 21.90
C MET A 1 -27.37 26.03 22.29
N ALA A 2 -27.60 25.16 21.30
CA ALA A 2 -27.93 23.75 21.53
C ALA A 2 -27.45 23.01 20.28
N GLY A 3 -26.43 22.16 20.41
CA GLY A 3 -25.84 21.52 19.23
C GLY A 3 -24.45 20.93 19.39
N LYS A 4 -24.01 20.61 20.62
CA LYS A 4 -22.77 19.87 20.85
C LYS A 4 -22.97 18.54 21.59
N GLU A 5 -24.18 18.23 22.06
CA GLU A 5 -24.40 17.04 22.91
C GLU A 5 -24.97 15.82 22.19
N PHE A 6 -25.31 15.92 20.90
CA PHE A 6 -25.96 14.81 20.17
C PHE A 6 -25.02 14.00 19.26
N LEU A 7 -23.75 14.38 19.14
CA LEU A 7 -22.74 13.64 18.36
C LEU A 7 -21.74 12.85 19.22
N ASP A 8 -21.85 12.92 20.54
CA ASP A 8 -21.03 12.10 21.45
C ASP A 8 -21.71 10.74 21.65
N HIS A 9 -21.57 9.86 20.67
CA HIS A 9 -21.91 8.46 20.82
C HIS A 9 -21.06 7.87 21.97
N PRO A 10 -21.62 7.09 22.92
CA PRO A 10 -20.86 6.50 24.04
C PRO A 10 -19.70 5.56 23.64
N MET A 11 -19.48 5.34 22.34
CA MET A 11 -18.38 4.55 21.79
C MET A 11 -17.03 5.26 21.79
N GLU A 12 -16.97 6.61 21.71
CA GLU A 12 -15.67 7.30 21.67
C GLU A 12 -14.94 7.28 23.03
N ARG A 13 -15.69 7.32 24.15
CA ARG A 13 -15.08 7.35 25.49
C ARG A 13 -14.38 6.04 25.89
N LYS A 14 -14.78 4.89 25.32
CA LYS A 14 -14.18 3.59 25.64
C LYS A 14 -12.87 3.29 24.88
N ILE A 15 -12.54 4.09 23.87
CA ILE A 15 -11.33 3.92 23.03
C ILE A 15 -10.28 4.98 23.38
N LYS A 16 -10.29 5.50 24.61
CA LYS A 16 -9.37 6.59 24.99
C LYS A 16 -7.96 6.14 25.40
N ASN A 17 -7.68 4.83 25.35
CA ASN A 17 -6.31 4.35 25.57
C ASN A 17 -6.11 2.96 24.94
N PRO A 18 -5.74 2.85 23.65
CA PRO A 18 -5.23 1.59 23.13
C PRO A 18 -3.84 1.40 23.73
N ARG A 19 -3.77 0.82 24.94
CA ARG A 19 -2.51 0.24 25.42
C ARG A 19 -2.02 -0.70 24.32
N ARG A 20 -0.74 -0.59 23.97
CA ARG A 20 -0.06 -1.52 23.06
C ARG A 20 -0.45 -2.94 23.44
N ILE A 21 -1.27 -3.60 22.61
CA ILE A 21 -1.73 -4.96 22.88
C ILE A 21 -0.49 -5.85 22.75
N PRO A 22 -0.17 -6.69 23.75
CA PRO A 22 0.94 -7.63 23.65
C PRO A 22 0.73 -8.54 22.43
N GLU A 23 1.81 -8.88 21.74
CA GLU A 23 1.75 -9.69 20.51
C GLU A 23 1.02 -11.03 20.71
N SER A 24 1.21 -11.67 21.87
CA SER A 24 0.51 -12.91 22.25
C SER A 24 -1.01 -12.74 22.40
N THR A 25 -1.46 -11.62 22.95
CA THR A 25 -2.88 -11.28 23.06
C THR A 25 -3.48 -10.98 21.69
N TRP A 26 -2.70 -10.42 20.78
CA TRP A 26 -3.16 -10.16 19.41
C TRP A 26 -3.33 -11.45 18.62
N GLN A 27 -2.39 -12.39 18.71
CA GLN A 27 -2.47 -13.68 18.03
C GLN A 27 -3.71 -14.48 18.45
N THR A 28 -3.99 -14.54 19.75
CA THR A 28 -5.19 -15.20 20.27
C THR A 28 -6.50 -14.53 19.83
N MET A 29 -6.53 -13.20 19.73
CA MET A 29 -7.67 -12.48 19.15
C MET A 29 -7.81 -12.79 17.66
N PHE A 30 -6.70 -12.83 16.92
CA PHE A 30 -6.67 -13.08 15.48
C PHE A 30 -7.15 -14.49 15.12
N GLU A 31 -6.73 -15.52 15.86
CA GLU A 31 -7.17 -16.91 15.67
C GLU A 31 -8.68 -17.09 15.86
N ARG A 32 -9.31 -16.25 16.69
CA ARG A 32 -10.76 -16.24 16.90
C ARG A 32 -11.55 -15.60 15.76
N LEU A 33 -10.91 -14.92 14.80
CA LEU A 33 -11.62 -14.33 13.68
C LEU A 33 -12.17 -15.39 12.73
N PRO A 34 -13.24 -15.09 11.99
CA PRO A 34 -13.66 -15.90 10.86
C PRO A 34 -12.49 -16.10 9.87
N GLN A 35 -12.34 -17.33 9.34
CA GLN A 35 -11.28 -17.70 8.40
C GLN A 35 -11.13 -16.72 7.22
N LYS A 36 -12.26 -16.18 6.75
CA LYS A 36 -12.30 -15.18 5.66
C LYS A 36 -11.57 -13.90 6.03
N ASP A 37 -11.75 -13.40 7.24
CA ASP A 37 -11.12 -12.16 7.71
C ASP A 37 -9.62 -12.38 7.97
N GLN A 38 -9.25 -13.55 8.51
CA GLN A 38 -7.84 -13.94 8.66
C GLN A 38 -7.13 -13.97 7.29
N ASN A 39 -7.71 -14.69 6.31
CA ASN A 39 -7.12 -14.82 4.99
C ASN A 39 -6.99 -13.46 4.27
N PHE A 40 -7.99 -12.59 4.43
CA PHE A 40 -7.94 -11.24 3.87
C PHE A 40 -6.82 -10.40 4.52
N PHE A 41 -6.66 -10.46 5.84
CA PHE A 41 -5.63 -9.70 6.57
C PHE A 41 -4.20 -10.13 6.21
N HIS A 42 -3.99 -11.42 5.93
CA HIS A 42 -2.72 -11.93 5.43
C HIS A 42 -2.48 -11.56 3.96
N THR A 43 -3.49 -11.75 3.10
CA THR A 43 -3.32 -11.66 1.64
C THR A 43 -3.44 -10.23 1.11
N GLY A 44 -4.10 -9.32 1.84
CA GLY A 44 -4.44 -7.98 1.37
C GLY A 44 -3.22 -7.16 0.92
N GLY A 45 -2.17 -7.11 1.74
CA GLY A 45 -0.91 -6.43 1.39
C GLY A 45 -0.24 -7.05 0.16
N PHE A 46 -0.23 -8.38 0.07
CA PHE A 46 0.31 -9.12 -1.08
C PHE A 46 -0.40 -8.77 -2.39
N GLY A 47 -1.73 -8.67 -2.37
CA GLY A 47 -2.52 -8.25 -3.53
C GLY A 47 -2.13 -6.85 -4.03
N LEU A 48 -1.87 -5.90 -3.12
CA LEU A 48 -1.43 -4.55 -3.50
C LEU A 48 -0.04 -4.57 -4.15
N GLY A 49 0.86 -5.41 -3.65
CA GLY A 49 2.20 -5.62 -4.22
C GLY A 49 2.18 -6.29 -5.59
N LEU A 50 1.30 -7.28 -5.81
CA LEU A 50 1.12 -7.89 -7.13
C LEU A 50 0.68 -6.86 -8.17
N ASN A 51 -0.28 -6.00 -7.85
CA ASN A 51 -0.69 -4.92 -8.76
C ASN A 51 0.45 -3.94 -9.03
N SER A 52 1.27 -3.61 -8.03
CA SER A 52 2.45 -2.77 -8.20
C SER A 52 3.49 -3.38 -9.16
N SER A 53 3.73 -4.69 -9.05
CA SER A 53 4.57 -5.44 -9.98
C SER A 53 4.04 -5.38 -11.42
N LEU A 54 2.73 -5.55 -11.62
CA LEU A 54 2.13 -5.39 -12.95
C LEU A 54 2.32 -3.97 -13.51
N ILE A 55 2.11 -2.95 -12.68
CA ILE A 55 2.34 -1.55 -13.06
C ILE A 55 3.80 -1.33 -13.46
N ALA A 56 4.75 -1.90 -12.72
CA ALA A 56 6.18 -1.83 -13.01
C ALA A 56 6.56 -2.52 -14.33
N LEU A 57 5.95 -3.67 -14.64
CA LEU A 57 6.17 -4.37 -15.90
C LEU A 57 5.61 -3.57 -17.09
N ILE A 58 4.43 -2.98 -16.94
CA ILE A 58 3.80 -2.15 -17.97
C ILE A 58 4.61 -0.88 -18.20
N SER A 59 5.07 -0.22 -17.14
CA SER A 59 5.90 0.98 -17.22
C SER A 59 7.25 0.66 -17.87
N ASN A 60 7.92 -0.41 -17.44
CA ASN A 60 9.17 -0.89 -18.02
C ASN A 60 9.02 -1.16 -19.52
N ASN A 61 8.00 -1.91 -19.94
CA ASN A 61 7.76 -2.17 -21.36
C ASN A 61 7.47 -0.89 -22.16
N SER A 62 6.79 0.09 -21.56
CA SER A 62 6.51 1.37 -22.21
C SER A 62 7.80 2.19 -22.43
N PHE A 63 8.66 2.28 -21.42
CA PHE A 63 9.95 2.98 -21.56
C PHE A 63 10.91 2.27 -22.51
N ARG A 64 10.95 0.93 -22.50
CA ARG A 64 11.75 0.14 -23.45
C ARG A 64 11.36 0.42 -24.90
N LYS A 65 10.06 0.56 -25.19
CA LYS A 65 9.57 0.92 -26.53
C LYS A 65 9.97 2.34 -26.92
N LEU A 66 9.91 3.30 -25.99
CA LEU A 66 10.30 4.69 -26.28
C LEU A 66 11.82 4.85 -26.50
N LEU A 67 12.64 4.02 -25.84
CA LEU A 67 14.10 4.06 -25.93
C LEU A 67 14.69 2.98 -26.86
N ASN A 68 13.87 2.25 -27.62
CA ASN A 68 14.29 1.17 -28.54
C ASN A 68 15.19 0.08 -27.90
N ILE A 69 14.88 -0.32 -26.66
CA ILE A 69 15.69 -1.27 -25.90
C ILE A 69 15.18 -2.70 -26.10
N THR A 70 16.00 -3.56 -26.72
CA THR A 70 15.72 -5.01 -26.89
C THR A 70 16.50 -5.89 -25.91
N GLN A 71 17.64 -5.42 -25.39
CA GLN A 71 18.54 -6.18 -24.53
C GLN A 71 18.04 -6.32 -23.08
N ALA A 72 18.58 -7.29 -22.33
CA ALA A 72 18.32 -7.46 -20.88
C ALA A 72 16.83 -7.61 -20.50
N ARG A 73 16.01 -8.25 -21.35
CA ARG A 73 14.56 -8.37 -21.14
C ARG A 73 14.23 -9.17 -19.86
N TYR A 74 14.83 -10.34 -19.68
CA TYR A 74 14.53 -11.20 -18.53
C TYR A 74 14.99 -10.60 -17.21
N SER A 75 16.19 -10.02 -17.16
CA SER A 75 16.72 -9.41 -15.93
C SER A 75 15.91 -8.18 -15.50
N THR A 76 15.51 -7.32 -16.45
CA THR A 76 14.65 -6.18 -16.12
C THR A 76 13.24 -6.60 -15.72
N VAL A 77 12.66 -7.64 -16.34
CA VAL A 77 11.38 -8.20 -15.91
C VAL A 77 11.46 -8.76 -14.50
N ALA A 78 12.50 -9.51 -14.16
CA ALA A 78 12.70 -10.05 -12.82
C ALA A 78 12.88 -8.95 -11.77
N ALA A 79 13.71 -7.94 -12.04
CA ALA A 79 13.91 -6.82 -11.13
C ALA A 79 12.62 -5.99 -10.96
N MET A 80 11.90 -5.73 -12.05
CA MET A 80 10.67 -4.96 -12.03
C MET A 80 9.46 -5.70 -11.49
N SER A 81 9.51 -7.04 -11.41
CA SER A 81 8.46 -7.78 -10.72
C SER A 81 8.75 -7.88 -9.22
N LEU A 82 9.97 -8.27 -8.83
CA LEU A 82 10.32 -8.58 -7.46
C LEU A 82 10.43 -7.33 -6.58
N LEU A 83 11.15 -6.30 -7.03
CA LEU A 83 11.42 -5.12 -6.20
C LEU A 83 10.13 -4.38 -5.82
N PRO A 84 9.24 -4.02 -6.76
CA PRO A 84 8.03 -3.28 -6.42
C PRO A 84 7.02 -4.12 -5.65
N LEU A 85 6.96 -5.43 -5.91
CA LEU A 85 6.13 -6.36 -5.15
C LEU A 85 6.54 -6.32 -3.68
N LEU A 86 7.80 -6.66 -3.38
CA LEU A 86 8.29 -6.75 -2.00
C LEU A 86 8.26 -5.39 -1.30
N THR A 87 8.64 -4.33 -2.00
CA THR A 87 8.65 -2.98 -1.42
C THR A 87 7.24 -2.54 -1.06
N THR A 88 6.25 -2.79 -1.93
CA THR A 88 4.86 -2.39 -1.67
C THR A 88 4.22 -3.22 -0.56
N THR A 89 4.48 -4.54 -0.52
CA THR A 89 3.96 -5.39 0.56
C THR A 89 4.49 -4.94 1.91
N VAL A 90 5.82 -4.80 2.04
CA VAL A 90 6.47 -4.39 3.30
C VAL A 90 6.05 -2.99 3.70
N ALA A 91 5.98 -2.04 2.76
CA ALA A 91 5.54 -0.68 3.05
C ALA A 91 4.09 -0.64 3.55
N TYR A 92 3.19 -1.43 2.95
CA TYR A 92 1.80 -1.52 3.41
C TYR A 92 1.70 -2.13 4.80
N GLU A 93 2.48 -3.18 5.09
CA GLU A 93 2.52 -3.79 6.42
C GLU A 93 2.98 -2.80 7.49
N ALA A 94 4.06 -2.05 7.23
CA ALA A 94 4.59 -1.08 8.17
C ALA A 94 3.65 0.13 8.36
N ALA A 95 3.18 0.72 7.26
CA ALA A 95 2.44 1.98 7.31
C ALA A 95 0.97 1.82 7.74
N VAL A 96 0.37 0.65 7.50
CA VAL A 96 -1.05 0.39 7.77
C VAL A 96 -1.22 -0.68 8.84
N LYS A 97 -0.79 -1.93 8.60
CA LYS A 97 -1.06 -3.05 9.53
C LYS A 97 -0.38 -2.84 10.89
N GLN A 98 0.91 -2.53 10.94
CA GLN A 98 1.63 -2.26 12.19
C GLN A 98 1.10 -1.01 12.90
N SER A 99 0.72 0.03 12.15
CA SER A 99 0.12 1.24 12.72
C SER A 99 -1.27 1.01 13.32
N LEU A 100 -2.07 0.11 12.74
CA LEU A 100 -3.34 -0.34 13.33
C LEU A 100 -3.09 -1.14 14.60
N MET A 101 -2.17 -2.11 14.56
CA MET A 101 -1.85 -2.97 15.72
C MET A 101 -1.29 -2.18 16.91
N THR A 102 -0.51 -1.14 16.66
CA THR A 102 0.05 -0.27 17.71
C THR A 102 -0.95 0.75 18.27
N GLY A 103 -2.18 0.81 17.75
CA GLY A 103 -3.21 1.76 18.21
C GLY A 103 -2.94 3.21 17.80
N ASN A 104 -2.01 3.45 16.86
CA ASN A 104 -1.70 4.77 16.31
C ASN A 104 -2.67 5.16 15.17
N LEU A 105 -3.60 4.26 14.81
CA LEU A 105 -4.53 4.45 13.70
C LEU A 105 -5.96 4.05 14.09
N ASN A 106 -6.62 4.90 14.87
CA ASN A 106 -7.95 4.63 15.43
C ASN A 106 -9.12 5.19 14.60
N CYS A 107 -8.84 5.90 13.51
CA CYS A 107 -9.85 6.47 12.62
C CYS A 107 -9.92 5.72 11.28
N GLU A 108 -11.13 5.36 10.86
CA GLU A 108 -11.39 4.68 9.58
C GLU A 108 -10.86 5.47 8.39
N ILE A 109 -11.15 6.77 8.34
CA ILE A 109 -10.68 7.67 7.27
C ILE A 109 -9.15 7.72 7.24
N CYS A 110 -8.49 7.70 8.39
CA CYS A 110 -7.02 7.72 8.46
C CYS A 110 -6.41 6.43 7.91
N ALA A 111 -7.01 5.27 8.20
CA ALA A 111 -6.59 3.99 7.64
C ALA A 111 -6.81 3.95 6.13
N MET A 112 -7.95 4.43 5.65
CA MET A 112 -8.26 4.57 4.23
C MET A 112 -7.26 5.49 3.52
N VAL A 113 -7.00 6.69 4.05
CA VAL A 113 -6.07 7.66 3.47
C VAL A 113 -4.64 7.11 3.46
N ARG A 114 -4.17 6.49 4.56
CA ARG A 114 -2.83 5.88 4.58
C ARG A 114 -2.72 4.73 3.58
N GLY A 115 -3.71 3.84 3.51
CA GLY A 115 -3.73 2.75 2.54
C GLY A 115 -3.71 3.27 1.09
N GLY A 116 -4.50 4.30 0.79
CA GLY A 116 -4.52 4.96 -0.51
C GLY A 116 -3.19 5.65 -0.85
N LEU A 117 -2.55 6.31 0.13
CA LEU A 117 -1.23 6.93 -0.04
C LEU A 117 -0.14 5.90 -0.32
N VAL A 118 -0.13 4.77 0.39
CA VAL A 118 0.79 3.66 0.09
C VAL A 118 0.56 3.14 -1.33
N GLY A 119 -0.70 2.91 -1.71
CA GLY A 119 -1.06 2.52 -3.07
C GLY A 119 -0.58 3.52 -4.12
N ALA A 120 -0.78 4.82 -3.90
CA ALA A 120 -0.36 5.87 -4.82
C ALA A 120 1.17 5.98 -4.92
N VAL A 121 1.84 6.22 -3.79
CA VAL A 121 3.27 6.54 -3.77
C VAL A 121 4.12 5.30 -4.00
N VAL A 122 3.93 4.26 -3.21
CA VAL A 122 4.75 3.04 -3.26
C VAL A 122 4.23 2.09 -4.33
N GLY A 123 2.90 1.96 -4.42
CA GLY A 123 2.26 1.04 -5.36
C GLY A 123 2.30 1.50 -6.82
N PHE A 124 2.27 2.81 -7.11
CA PHE A 124 2.21 3.35 -8.47
C PHE A 124 3.40 4.26 -8.84
N PHE A 125 3.65 5.34 -8.10
CA PHE A 125 4.69 6.31 -8.50
C PHE A 125 6.09 5.70 -8.43
N TYR A 126 6.41 5.00 -7.34
CA TYR A 126 7.71 4.35 -7.14
C TYR A 126 8.08 3.40 -8.30
N PRO A 127 7.28 2.39 -8.70
CA PRO A 127 7.66 1.50 -9.80
C PRO A 127 7.76 2.21 -11.15
N VAL A 128 6.93 3.23 -11.40
CA VAL A 128 6.98 4.00 -12.67
C VAL A 128 8.25 4.85 -12.72
N ILE A 129 8.60 5.51 -11.62
CA ILE A 129 9.81 6.32 -11.51
C ILE A 129 11.05 5.42 -11.56
N LEU A 130 11.04 4.26 -10.91
CA LEU A 130 12.15 3.30 -10.91
C LEU A 130 12.46 2.76 -12.33
N ALA A 131 11.45 2.63 -13.19
CA ALA A 131 11.65 2.21 -14.56
C ALA A 131 12.42 3.22 -15.42
N LEU A 132 12.40 4.52 -15.10
CA LEU A 132 13.12 5.57 -15.84
C LEU A 132 14.65 5.39 -15.81
N PRO A 133 15.32 5.43 -14.63
CA PRO A 133 16.77 5.30 -14.56
C PRO A 133 17.23 3.92 -15.02
N LEU A 134 16.45 2.86 -14.77
CA LEU A 134 16.76 1.51 -15.25
C LEU A 134 16.84 1.45 -16.77
N ASN A 135 15.86 2.01 -17.47
CA ASN A 135 15.84 2.03 -18.93
C ASN A 135 16.82 3.05 -19.51
N GLY A 136 17.03 4.19 -18.85
CA GLY A 136 18.06 5.16 -19.23
C GLY A 136 19.47 4.59 -19.18
N LEU A 137 19.78 3.82 -18.13
CA LEU A 137 21.06 3.13 -17.98
C LEU A 137 21.28 2.11 -19.10
N LEU A 138 20.25 1.31 -19.43
CA LEU A 138 20.33 0.37 -20.55
C LEU A 138 20.47 1.07 -21.89
N ALA A 139 19.77 2.19 -22.08
CA ALA A 139 19.90 2.99 -23.29
C ALA A 139 21.33 3.49 -23.49
N THR A 140 21.96 3.95 -22.40
CA THR A 140 23.37 4.37 -22.37
C THR A 140 24.30 3.20 -22.68
N ARG A 141 24.12 2.08 -21.98
CA ARG A 141 25.02 0.92 -22.06
C ARG A 141 25.03 0.26 -23.44
N TYR A 142 23.87 0.21 -24.10
CA TYR A 142 23.71 -0.44 -25.39
C TYR A 142 23.61 0.54 -26.57
N TYR A 143 23.84 1.84 -26.34
CA TYR A 143 23.78 2.89 -27.36
C TYR A 143 22.51 2.83 -28.23
N THR A 144 21.35 2.60 -27.61
CA THR A 144 20.08 2.35 -28.34
C THR A 144 19.28 3.61 -28.63
N ALA A 145 19.52 4.70 -27.90
CA ALA A 145 18.86 5.99 -28.10
C ALA A 145 19.79 7.15 -27.73
N PRO A 146 19.70 8.30 -28.42
CA PRO A 146 20.46 9.50 -28.06
C PRO A 146 19.92 10.06 -26.74
N LEU A 147 20.82 10.19 -25.76
CA LEU A 147 20.49 10.72 -24.45
C LEU A 147 20.73 12.24 -24.40
N PRO A 148 19.98 12.97 -23.56
CA PRO A 148 20.06 14.43 -23.52
C PRO A 148 21.39 14.91 -22.92
N ASN A 149 21.85 16.06 -23.40
CA ASN A 149 22.89 16.84 -22.71
C ASN A 149 22.39 17.28 -21.32
N LYS A 150 23.32 17.49 -20.38
CA LYS A 150 23.00 17.84 -18.97
C LYS A 150 22.02 19.01 -18.84
N GLU A 151 22.12 19.99 -19.75
CA GLU A 151 21.28 21.20 -19.78
C GLU A 151 19.80 20.91 -20.08
N ASN A 152 19.50 19.86 -20.85
CA ASN A 152 18.14 19.52 -21.29
C ASN A 152 17.61 18.21 -20.69
N ALA A 153 18.34 17.61 -19.74
CA ALA A 153 18.03 16.29 -19.19
C ALA A 153 16.64 16.22 -18.56
N VAL A 154 16.28 17.18 -17.70
CA VAL A 154 14.97 17.20 -17.02
C VAL A 154 13.82 17.27 -18.02
N ARG A 155 13.93 18.15 -19.03
CA ARG A 155 12.91 18.32 -20.06
C ARG A 155 12.71 17.05 -20.88
N PHE A 156 13.81 16.37 -21.24
CA PHE A 156 13.77 15.10 -21.93
C PHE A 156 13.04 14.03 -21.11
N TRP A 157 13.41 13.83 -19.84
CA TRP A 157 12.79 12.82 -18.99
C TRP A 157 11.30 13.09 -18.77
N VAL A 158 10.92 14.35 -18.53
CA VAL A 158 9.51 14.74 -18.40
C VAL A 158 8.74 14.45 -19.70
N MET A 159 9.30 14.78 -20.86
CA MET A 159 8.68 14.51 -22.16
C MET A 159 8.51 13.01 -22.40
N LEU A 160 9.52 12.21 -22.05
CA LEU A 160 9.50 10.75 -22.16
C LEU A 160 8.45 10.11 -21.24
N SER A 161 8.31 10.63 -20.01
CA SER A 161 7.36 10.11 -19.01
C SER A 161 5.90 10.48 -19.29
N LYS A 162 5.62 11.64 -19.89
CA LYS A 162 4.25 12.11 -20.19
C LYS A 162 3.34 11.05 -20.85
N PRO A 163 3.72 10.40 -21.96
CA PRO A 163 2.86 9.40 -22.60
C PRO A 163 2.63 8.17 -21.70
N VAL A 164 3.63 7.79 -20.90
CA VAL A 164 3.57 6.64 -19.98
C VAL A 164 2.57 6.92 -18.86
N PHE A 165 2.67 8.07 -18.19
CA PHE A 165 1.70 8.47 -17.16
C PHE A 165 0.29 8.65 -17.72
N LYS A 166 0.15 9.25 -18.91
CA LYS A 166 -1.15 9.43 -19.57
C LYS A 166 -1.85 8.08 -19.81
N LYS A 167 -1.10 7.07 -20.25
CA LYS A 167 -1.63 5.72 -20.51
C LYS A 167 -2.01 4.99 -19.22
N MET A 168 -1.27 5.19 -18.13
CA MET A 168 -1.46 4.47 -16.88
C MET A 168 -2.34 5.19 -15.85
N ARG A 169 -2.99 6.30 -16.21
CA ARG A 169 -3.86 7.07 -15.28
C ARG A 169 -4.96 6.22 -14.62
N PHE A 170 -5.51 5.26 -15.36
CA PHE A 170 -6.54 4.35 -14.84
C PHE A 170 -5.95 3.35 -13.85
N ALA A 171 -4.77 2.80 -14.15
CA ALA A 171 -4.06 1.92 -13.22
C ALA A 171 -3.70 2.67 -11.92
N ALA A 172 -3.31 3.95 -12.01
CA ALA A 172 -3.08 4.79 -10.85
C ALA A 172 -4.34 4.89 -9.98
N PHE A 173 -5.48 5.22 -10.58
CA PHE A 173 -6.75 5.34 -9.86
C PHE A 173 -7.15 4.02 -9.19
N ILE A 174 -7.04 2.90 -9.89
CA ILE A 174 -7.32 1.56 -9.35
C ILE A 174 -6.39 1.26 -8.18
N GLN A 175 -5.10 1.56 -8.28
CA GLN A 175 -4.13 1.30 -7.21
C GLN A 175 -4.42 2.12 -5.95
N VAL A 176 -4.80 3.41 -6.11
CA VAL A 176 -5.21 4.26 -4.98
C VAL A 176 -6.50 3.75 -4.34
N ALA A 177 -7.52 3.46 -5.15
CA ALA A 177 -8.81 2.96 -4.67
C ALA A 177 -8.66 1.61 -3.96
N PHE A 178 -7.84 0.72 -4.51
CA PHE A 178 -7.55 -0.57 -3.91
C PHE A 178 -6.78 -0.44 -2.59
N GLY A 179 -5.75 0.42 -2.54
CA GLY A 179 -5.04 0.71 -1.29
C GLY A 179 -5.96 1.31 -0.22
N ALA A 180 -6.85 2.23 -0.60
CA ALA A 180 -7.83 2.84 0.29
C ALA A 180 -8.86 1.82 0.82
N TYR A 181 -9.39 0.97 -0.06
CA TYR A 181 -10.29 -0.13 0.28
C TYR A 181 -9.63 -1.14 1.22
N LEU A 182 -8.38 -1.54 0.95
CA LEU A 182 -7.64 -2.40 1.87
C LEU A 182 -7.51 -1.71 3.24
N GLY A 183 -7.14 -0.42 3.27
CA GLY A 183 -7.03 0.35 4.50
C GLY A 183 -8.29 0.31 5.37
N SER A 184 -9.46 0.58 4.78
CA SER A 184 -10.74 0.53 5.51
C SER A 184 -11.08 -0.89 6.00
N ARG A 185 -10.91 -1.91 5.14
CA ARG A 185 -11.19 -3.31 5.52
C ARG A 185 -10.27 -3.82 6.62
N HIS A 186 -8.98 -3.44 6.63
CA HIS A 186 -8.08 -3.80 7.71
C HIS A 186 -8.46 -3.09 9.02
N HIS A 187 -8.98 -1.88 8.95
CA HIS A 187 -9.52 -1.18 10.12
C HIS A 187 -10.78 -1.86 10.67
N ASP A 188 -11.73 -2.27 9.81
CA ASP A 188 -12.91 -3.04 10.23
C ASP A 188 -12.53 -4.33 10.98
N ILE A 189 -11.56 -5.06 10.43
CA ILE A 189 -11.03 -6.29 11.01
C ILE A 189 -10.37 -6.00 12.36
N TYR A 190 -9.62 -4.91 12.47
CA TYR A 190 -9.03 -4.45 13.72
C TYR A 190 -10.09 -4.11 14.77
N LEU A 191 -11.15 -3.39 14.38
CA LEU A 191 -12.26 -3.08 15.28
C LEU A 191 -12.99 -4.33 15.78
N LYS A 192 -13.13 -5.36 14.93
CA LYS A 192 -13.67 -6.66 15.35
C LYS A 192 -12.79 -7.31 16.41
N MET A 193 -11.46 -7.32 16.22
CA MET A 193 -10.51 -7.90 17.17
C MET A 193 -10.61 -7.26 18.56
N ILE A 194 -10.59 -5.93 18.63
CA ILE A 194 -10.63 -5.22 19.93
C ILE A 194 -11.97 -5.33 20.65
N ARG A 195 -13.06 -5.63 19.93
CA ARG A 195 -14.40 -5.83 20.50
C ARG A 195 -14.62 -7.25 21.01
N MET A 196 -13.75 -8.20 20.67
CA MET A 196 -13.85 -9.56 21.22
C MET A 196 -13.56 -9.55 22.73
N PRO A 197 -14.25 -10.38 23.53
CA PRO A 197 -13.91 -10.57 24.93
C PRO A 197 -12.44 -10.99 25.07
N GLN A 198 -11.73 -10.36 26.00
CA GLN A 198 -10.32 -10.70 26.25
C GLN A 198 -10.20 -12.20 26.61
N PRO A 199 -9.21 -12.91 26.07
CA PRO A 199 -8.94 -14.28 26.48
C PRO A 199 -8.61 -14.29 27.98
N GLY A 200 -9.46 -14.95 28.79
CA GLY A 200 -9.26 -15.12 30.22
C GLY A 200 -10.06 -14.18 31.15
N ARG A 201 -11.04 -13.42 30.65
CA ARG A 201 -12.05 -12.78 31.52
C ARG A 201 -13.34 -13.61 31.47
N ASP A 202 -13.59 -14.36 32.53
CA ASP A 202 -14.83 -15.09 32.71
C ASP A 202 -16.02 -14.10 32.74
N PRO A 203 -17.19 -14.45 32.19
CA PRO A 203 -18.36 -13.59 32.15
C PRO A 203 -18.99 -13.30 33.54
N GLU A 204 -18.45 -13.80 34.64
CA GLU A 204 -19.00 -13.63 36.00
C GLU A 204 -18.61 -12.32 36.70
N GLU A 205 -17.59 -11.57 36.26
CA GLU A 205 -17.19 -10.31 36.94
C GLU A 205 -17.99 -9.05 36.52
N ILE A 206 -19.12 -9.19 35.82
CA ILE A 206 -20.01 -8.06 35.48
C ILE A 206 -21.20 -7.98 36.47
N GLY A 207 -21.20 -8.83 37.50
CA GLY A 207 -22.29 -8.94 38.47
C GLY A 207 -21.84 -8.88 39.93
N GLU A 208 -20.94 -7.97 40.31
CA GLU A 208 -20.80 -7.46 41.69
C GLU A 208 -20.45 -5.97 41.71
#